data_AF-A0A954BFC1-F1
#
_entry.id   AF-A0A954BFC1-F1
#
_cell.length_a   1.000
_cell.length_b   1.000
_cell.length_c   1.000
_cell.angle_alpha   90.00
_cell.angle_beta   90.00
_cell.angle_gamma   90.00
#
_symmetry.space_group_name_H-M   'P 1'
#
loop_
_entity.id
_entity.type
_entity.pdbx_description
1 polymer ?
#
loop_
_entity_poly.entity_id
_entity_poly.type
_entity_poly.pdbx_seq_one_letter_code
_entity_poly.pdbx_strand_id
1 'polypeptide(L)'
;MRRAPGLALAGAVAAVAACASAPEVPQAAADPAATCHAMFDGDADIQQQLANAGSDGNALCACFVSEHAALDPDGASNMLAVAAKVIEVRDAKGFATVEEAVELMEDDRDGAAYGFPSDRLKAGGEPIEEAILRAQRDPAGCMAP
;
A
#
# COMPACT_ATOMS: atom_id res chain seq x y z
N MET A 1 18.27 -67.10 -23.52
CA MET A 1 19.38 -66.27 -24.04
C MET A 1 18.82 -65.35 -25.12
N ARG A 2 18.98 -64.01 -25.00
CA ARG A 2 18.95 -62.97 -26.06
C ARG A 2 17.59 -62.78 -26.78
N ARG A 3 16.98 -61.61 -26.99
CA ARG A 3 17.41 -60.19 -27.11
C ARG A 3 16.15 -59.29 -26.99
N ALA A 4 16.28 -58.11 -26.35
CA ALA A 4 15.45 -56.92 -26.61
C ALA A 4 15.91 -56.27 -27.95
N PRO A 5 15.21 -55.28 -28.61
CA PRO A 5 14.88 -53.98 -28.01
C PRO A 5 13.62 -53.27 -28.58
N GLY A 6 13.24 -52.15 -27.97
CA GLY A 6 12.27 -51.22 -28.55
C GLY A 6 11.69 -50.20 -27.58
N LEU A 7 12.51 -49.62 -26.68
CA LEU A 7 12.10 -48.43 -25.92
C LEU A 7 12.09 -47.23 -26.87
N ALA A 8 10.89 -46.78 -27.25
CA ALA A 8 10.70 -45.47 -27.84
C ALA A 8 10.81 -44.41 -26.72
N LEU A 9 11.73 -43.48 -26.92
CA LEU A 9 11.84 -42.25 -26.15
C LEU A 9 10.56 -41.41 -26.35
N ALA A 10 9.84 -41.14 -25.27
CA ALA A 10 8.95 -39.99 -25.17
C ALA A 10 9.37 -39.22 -23.91
N GLY A 11 10.24 -38.23 -24.12
CA GLY A 11 10.58 -37.25 -23.12
C GLY A 11 9.34 -36.44 -22.77
N ALA A 12 8.83 -36.63 -21.56
CA ALA A 12 8.03 -35.62 -20.88
C ALA A 12 8.93 -35.05 -19.79
N VAL A 13 9.67 -34.02 -20.15
CA VAL A 13 10.24 -33.10 -19.17
C VAL A 13 9.04 -32.45 -18.51
N ALA A 14 8.63 -32.94 -17.34
CA ALA A 14 7.71 -32.24 -16.47
C ALA A 14 8.46 -31.00 -15.98
N ALA A 15 8.32 -29.92 -16.77
CA ALA A 15 8.75 -28.60 -16.38
C ALA A 15 8.07 -28.27 -15.05
N VAL A 16 8.92 -28.01 -14.07
CA VAL A 16 8.58 -27.51 -12.75
C VAL A 16 7.85 -26.19 -12.95
N ALA A 17 6.52 -26.21 -12.98
CA ALA A 17 5.74 -25.03 -12.68
C ALA A 17 5.81 -24.84 -11.16
N ALA A 18 6.94 -24.33 -10.70
CA ALA A 18 6.98 -23.58 -9.47
C ALA A 18 6.03 -22.40 -9.71
N CYS A 19 4.78 -22.54 -9.26
CA CYS A 19 3.99 -21.39 -8.89
C CYS A 19 4.83 -20.68 -7.83
N ALA A 20 5.64 -19.73 -8.27
CA ALA A 20 6.16 -18.70 -7.41
C ALA A 20 4.90 -18.06 -6.81
N SER A 21 4.62 -18.44 -5.57
CA SER A 21 3.68 -17.75 -4.73
C SER A 21 4.15 -16.30 -4.69
N ALA A 22 3.58 -15.47 -5.55
CA ALA A 22 3.58 -14.05 -5.28
C ALA A 22 2.98 -13.93 -3.88
N PRO A 23 3.63 -13.23 -2.93
CA PRO A 23 3.03 -13.02 -1.63
C PRO A 23 1.64 -12.45 -1.87
N GLU A 24 0.63 -13.15 -1.36
CA GLU A 24 -0.76 -12.69 -1.35
C GLU A 24 -0.75 -11.36 -0.62
N VAL A 25 -0.77 -10.26 -1.37
CA VAL A 25 -1.03 -8.94 -0.80
C VAL A 25 -2.40 -9.07 -0.15
N PRO A 26 -2.53 -8.83 1.18
CA PRO A 26 -3.80 -8.94 1.85
C PRO A 26 -4.84 -8.16 1.06
N GLN A 27 -5.95 -8.81 0.75
CA GLN A 27 -7.08 -8.33 -0.05
C GLN A 27 -7.86 -7.17 0.60
N ALA A 28 -7.22 -6.45 1.55
CA ALA A 28 -7.79 -5.42 2.41
C ALA A 28 -7.79 -4.01 1.76
N ALA A 29 -7.30 -3.84 0.53
CA ALA A 29 -7.21 -2.53 -0.11
C ALA A 29 -7.86 -2.51 -1.50
N ALA A 30 -9.14 -2.87 -1.59
CA ALA A 30 -9.92 -2.62 -2.81
C ALA A 30 -10.64 -1.26 -2.79
N ASP A 31 -10.82 -0.67 -1.61
CA ASP A 31 -11.56 0.59 -1.43
C ASP A 31 -10.64 1.68 -0.84
N PRO A 32 -10.19 2.66 -1.66
CA PRO A 32 -9.33 3.74 -1.22
C PRO A 32 -9.93 4.57 -0.08
N ALA A 33 -11.25 4.75 -0.03
CA ALA A 33 -11.89 5.52 1.03
C ALA A 33 -11.80 4.79 2.38
N ALA A 34 -12.13 3.50 2.39
CA ALA A 34 -12.01 2.67 3.59
C ALA A 34 -10.55 2.56 4.07
N THR A 35 -9.59 2.43 3.15
CA THR A 35 -8.15 2.43 3.48
C THR A 35 -7.73 3.75 4.12
N CYS A 36 -8.17 4.89 3.60
CA CYS A 36 -7.88 6.20 4.21
C CYS A 36 -8.41 6.28 5.64
N HIS A 37 -9.68 5.92 5.87
CA HIS A 37 -10.26 5.96 7.21
C HIS A 37 -9.50 5.05 8.19
N ALA A 38 -9.19 3.82 7.78
CA ALA A 38 -8.41 2.91 8.62
C ALA A 38 -7.02 3.45 8.97
N MET A 39 -6.40 4.19 8.04
CA MET A 39 -5.07 4.77 8.24
C MET A 39 -5.09 5.94 9.21
N PHE A 40 -6.00 6.91 9.01
CA PHE A 40 -5.94 8.22 9.68
C PHE A 40 -6.96 8.42 10.79
N ASP A 41 -7.98 7.57 10.91
CA ASP A 41 -8.91 7.69 12.04
C ASP A 41 -8.16 7.48 13.36
N GLY A 42 -8.45 8.35 14.33
CA GLY A 42 -7.80 8.35 15.64
C GLY A 42 -6.36 8.86 15.67
N ASP A 43 -5.77 9.27 14.54
CA ASP A 43 -4.47 9.94 14.51
C ASP A 43 -4.60 11.41 14.94
N ALA A 44 -4.29 11.70 16.22
CA ALA A 44 -4.50 13.02 16.80
C ALA A 44 -3.69 14.13 16.10
N ASP A 45 -2.50 13.81 15.57
CA ASP A 45 -1.63 14.80 14.95
C ASP A 45 -2.17 15.21 13.59
N ILE A 46 -2.60 14.24 12.77
CA ILE A 46 -3.27 14.52 11.49
C ILE A 46 -4.59 15.26 11.72
N GLN A 47 -5.41 14.83 12.69
CA GLN A 47 -6.67 15.53 12.98
C GLN A 47 -6.43 16.98 13.43
N GLN A 48 -5.41 17.24 14.24
CA GLN A 48 -5.06 18.59 14.67
C GLN A 48 -4.54 19.46 13.51
N GLN A 49 -3.71 18.88 12.64
CA GLN A 49 -3.21 19.58 11.44
C GLN A 49 -4.35 19.97 10.50
N LEU A 50 -5.28 19.06 10.22
CA LEU A 50 -6.47 19.33 9.40
C LEU A 50 -7.35 20.40 10.04
N ALA A 51 -7.63 20.30 11.35
CA ALA A 51 -8.44 21.29 12.06
C ALA A 51 -7.82 22.69 12.02
N ASN A 52 -6.49 22.80 12.17
CA ASN A 52 -5.77 24.08 12.04
C ASN A 52 -5.91 24.70 10.64
N ALA A 53 -6.09 23.86 9.62
CA ALA A 53 -6.31 24.26 8.23
C ALA A 53 -7.80 24.50 7.88
N GLY A 54 -8.73 24.31 8.83
CA GLY A 54 -10.17 24.39 8.56
C GLY A 54 -10.71 23.21 7.74
N SER A 55 -10.03 22.07 7.82
CA SER A 55 -10.34 20.82 7.13
C SER A 55 -10.70 19.72 8.15
N ASP A 56 -11.03 18.52 7.66
CA ASP A 56 -11.35 17.35 8.49
C ASP A 56 -10.96 16.03 7.79
N GLY A 57 -11.11 14.91 8.53
CA GLY A 57 -10.80 13.58 8.01
C GLY A 57 -11.62 13.16 6.78
N ASN A 58 -12.84 13.68 6.60
CA ASN A 58 -13.64 13.35 5.42
C ASN A 58 -13.08 14.06 4.18
N ALA A 59 -12.68 15.32 4.31
CA ALA A 59 -11.99 16.04 3.25
C ALA A 59 -10.64 15.38 2.90
N LEU A 60 -9.90 14.91 3.91
CA LEU A 60 -8.69 14.11 3.68
C LEU A 60 -8.99 12.85 2.86
N CYS A 61 -9.99 12.06 3.24
CA CYS A 61 -10.29 10.83 2.51
C CYS A 61 -10.88 11.08 1.13
N ALA A 62 -11.55 12.21 0.90
CA ALA A 62 -11.90 12.65 -0.44
C ALA A 62 -10.66 12.95 -1.29
N CYS A 63 -9.66 13.66 -0.73
CA CYS A 63 -8.38 13.91 -1.42
C CYS A 63 -7.63 12.61 -1.71
N PHE A 64 -7.56 11.69 -0.73
CA PHE A 64 -6.92 10.39 -0.91
C PHE A 64 -7.52 9.60 -2.08
N VAL A 65 -8.85 9.55 -2.17
CA VAL A 65 -9.56 8.90 -3.29
C VAL A 65 -9.29 9.61 -4.61
N SER A 66 -9.25 10.94 -4.62
CA SER A 66 -8.95 11.74 -5.81
C SER A 66 -7.53 11.47 -6.33
N GLU A 67 -6.53 11.50 -5.45
CA GLU A 67 -5.14 11.18 -5.81
C GLU A 67 -5.01 9.75 -6.31
N HIS A 68 -5.62 8.78 -5.61
CA HIS A 68 -5.64 7.39 -6.06
C HIS A 68 -6.23 7.23 -7.47
N ALA A 69 -7.34 7.92 -7.77
CA ALA A 69 -8.01 7.84 -9.07
C ALA A 69 -7.22 8.51 -10.21
N ALA A 70 -6.29 9.42 -9.90
CA ALA A 70 -5.45 10.09 -10.87
C ALA A 70 -4.19 9.28 -11.27
N LEU A 71 -3.84 8.26 -10.48
CA LEU A 71 -2.69 7.40 -10.72
C LEU A 71 -2.94 6.39 -11.85
N ASP A 72 -1.85 5.90 -12.44
CA ASP A 72 -1.91 4.70 -13.28
C ASP A 72 -2.14 3.44 -12.40
N PRO A 73 -2.48 2.27 -12.98
CA PRO A 73 -2.81 1.09 -12.20
C PRO A 73 -1.70 0.61 -11.25
N ASP A 74 -0.43 0.78 -11.63
CA ASP A 74 0.70 0.35 -10.81
C ASP A 74 0.90 1.31 -9.63
N GLY A 75 0.81 2.62 -9.86
CA GLY A 75 0.86 3.65 -8.83
C GLY A 75 -0.30 3.54 -7.84
N ALA A 76 -1.53 3.36 -8.35
CA ALA A 76 -2.72 3.14 -7.53
C ALA A 76 -2.56 1.90 -6.63
N SER A 77 -2.09 0.78 -7.20
CA SER A 77 -1.81 -0.44 -6.44
C SER A 77 -0.71 -0.23 -5.39
N ASN A 78 0.33 0.55 -5.70
CA ASN A 78 1.43 0.76 -4.78
C ASN A 78 1.04 1.68 -3.62
N MET A 79 0.27 2.75 -3.89
CA MET A 79 -0.29 3.65 -2.87
C MET A 79 -1.12 2.86 -1.85
N LEU A 80 -2.05 2.03 -2.31
CA LEU A 80 -2.88 1.22 -1.44
C LEU A 80 -2.09 0.15 -0.67
N ALA A 81 -1.08 -0.45 -1.30
CA ALA A 81 -0.22 -1.44 -0.64
C ALA A 81 0.61 -0.82 0.50
N VAL A 82 1.16 0.39 0.29
CA VAL A 82 1.88 1.14 1.32
C VAL A 82 0.93 1.52 2.45
N ALA A 83 -0.23 2.12 2.15
CA ALA A 83 -1.21 2.49 3.16
C ALA A 83 -1.65 1.29 4.02
N ALA A 84 -1.96 0.16 3.38
CA ALA A 84 -2.30 -1.08 4.08
C ALA A 84 -1.18 -1.58 5.00
N LYS A 85 0.08 -1.48 4.56
CA LYS A 85 1.21 -1.87 5.40
C LYS A 85 1.41 -0.92 6.58
N VAL A 86 1.24 0.38 6.39
CA VAL A 86 1.33 1.36 7.48
C VAL A 86 0.26 1.09 8.53
N ILE A 87 -0.98 0.80 8.13
CA ILE A 87 -2.05 0.36 9.03
C ILE A 87 -1.62 -0.89 9.82
N GLU A 88 -1.13 -1.92 9.13
CA GLU A 88 -0.68 -3.16 9.76
C GLU A 88 0.43 -2.91 10.79
N VAL A 89 1.43 -2.08 10.46
CA VAL A 89 2.54 -1.75 11.37
C VAL A 89 2.04 -0.93 12.55
N ARG A 90 1.21 0.08 12.33
CA ARG A 90 0.61 0.90 13.40
C ARG A 90 -0.15 0.03 14.39
N ASP A 91 -1.03 -0.86 13.90
CA ASP A 91 -1.82 -1.77 14.73
C ASP A 91 -0.94 -2.78 15.46
N ALA A 92 0.04 -3.38 14.78
CA ALA A 92 0.91 -4.41 15.36
C ALA A 92 1.85 -3.86 16.44
N LYS A 93 2.25 -2.58 16.32
CA LYS A 93 3.14 -1.89 17.29
C LYS A 93 2.37 -1.12 18.35
N GLY A 94 1.07 -0.90 18.15
CA GLY A 94 0.25 -0.07 19.03
C GLY A 94 0.65 1.41 18.97
N PHE A 95 1.10 1.88 17.81
CA PHE A 95 1.44 3.28 17.61
C PHE A 95 0.20 4.16 17.61
N ALA A 96 0.34 5.35 18.19
CA ALA A 96 -0.76 6.30 18.26
C ALA A 96 -0.93 7.00 16.90
N THR A 97 0.17 7.24 16.20
CA THR A 97 0.18 7.99 14.94
C THR A 97 0.67 7.16 13.76
N VAL A 98 0.32 7.61 12.57
CA VAL A 98 0.80 7.13 11.28
C VAL A 98 2.29 7.45 11.12
N GLU A 99 2.74 8.61 11.60
CA GLU A 99 4.14 9.04 11.53
C GLU A 99 5.08 8.04 12.21
N GLU A 100 4.76 7.59 13.44
CA GLU A 100 5.55 6.57 14.15
C GLU A 100 5.69 5.27 13.35
N ALA A 101 4.62 4.84 12.66
CA ALA A 101 4.64 3.64 11.83
C ALA A 101 5.49 3.84 10.56
N VAL A 102 5.39 5.00 9.93
CA VAL A 102 6.17 5.35 8.72
C VAL A 102 7.65 5.47 9.07
N GLU A 103 8.02 6.20 10.13
CA GLU A 103 9.42 6.32 10.59
C GLU A 103 10.07 4.96 10.81
N LEU A 104 9.35 4.04 11.48
CA LEU A 104 9.85 2.68 11.69
C LEU A 104 10.05 1.91 10.38
N MET A 105 9.18 2.12 9.40
CA MET A 105 9.31 1.49 8.09
C MET A 105 10.45 2.10 7.26
N GLU A 106 10.70 3.40 7.37
CA GLU A 106 11.80 4.09 6.68
C GLU A 106 13.19 3.69 7.21
N ASP A 107 13.26 3.34 8.50
CA ASP A 107 14.47 2.78 9.10
C ASP A 107 14.86 1.41 8.50
N ASP A 108 13.88 0.65 7.99
CA ASP A 108 14.06 -0.63 7.27
C ASP A 108 14.37 -0.41 5.79
N ARG A 109 15.51 0.23 5.50
CA ARG A 109 15.84 0.75 4.16
C ARG A 109 15.78 -0.27 3.02
N ASP A 110 16.16 -1.52 3.28
CA ASP A 110 16.14 -2.60 2.29
C ASP A 110 14.78 -3.33 2.23
N GLY A 111 13.85 -2.98 3.10
CA GLY A 111 12.51 -3.56 3.18
C GLY A 111 12.50 -4.98 3.74
N ALA A 112 13.56 -5.43 4.41
CA ALA A 112 13.68 -6.81 4.89
C ALA A 112 12.63 -7.16 5.95
N ALA A 113 12.23 -6.19 6.78
CA ALA A 113 11.24 -6.39 7.83
C ALA A 113 9.79 -6.21 7.33
N TYR A 114 9.55 -5.26 6.43
CA TYR A 114 8.18 -4.85 6.07
C TYR A 114 7.77 -5.14 4.61
N GLY A 115 8.71 -5.56 3.76
CA GLY A 115 8.46 -5.89 2.35
C GLY A 115 8.35 -4.69 1.41
N PHE A 116 8.69 -3.49 1.90
CA PHE A 116 8.74 -2.26 1.12
C PHE A 116 10.14 -1.67 1.21
N PRO A 117 11.01 -1.87 0.19
CA PRO A 117 12.25 -1.13 0.13
C PRO A 117 11.95 0.38 0.05
N SER A 118 12.90 1.21 0.49
CA SER A 118 12.70 2.66 0.65
C SER A 118 12.19 3.37 -0.60
N ASP A 119 12.61 2.95 -1.79
CA ASP A 119 12.12 3.49 -3.07
C ASP A 119 10.64 3.19 -3.30
N ARG A 120 10.19 1.97 -3.00
CA ARG A 120 8.79 1.57 -3.11
C ARG A 120 7.92 2.27 -2.06
N LEU A 121 8.43 2.38 -0.83
CA LEU A 121 7.76 3.10 0.25
C LEU A 121 7.53 4.56 -0.15
N LYS A 122 8.57 5.23 -0.64
CA LYS A 122 8.47 6.60 -1.14
C LYS A 122 7.50 6.73 -2.31
N ALA A 123 7.58 5.84 -3.31
CA ALA A 123 6.71 5.91 -4.48
C ALA A 123 5.22 5.70 -4.13
N GLY A 124 4.92 4.91 -3.10
CA GLY A 124 3.54 4.72 -2.62
C GLY A 124 3.09 5.76 -1.59
N GLY A 125 4.03 6.34 -0.84
CA GLY A 125 3.79 7.37 0.17
C GLY A 125 3.58 8.78 -0.41
N GLU A 126 4.30 9.14 -1.48
CA GLU A 126 4.19 10.46 -2.13
C GLU A 126 2.74 10.88 -2.47
N PRO A 127 1.89 10.03 -3.10
CA PRO A 127 0.49 10.39 -3.33
C PRO A 127 -0.35 10.49 -2.05
N ILE A 128 0.04 9.79 -0.97
CA ILE A 128 -0.63 9.91 0.34
C ILE A 128 -0.28 11.25 0.98
N GLU A 129 0.99 11.65 0.93
CA GLU A 129 1.44 12.97 1.39
C GLU A 129 0.76 14.10 0.61
N GLU A 130 0.64 13.98 -0.71
CA GLU A 130 -0.07 14.98 -1.53
C GLU A 130 -1.54 15.06 -1.14
N ALA A 131 -2.21 13.94 -0.87
CA ALA A 131 -3.58 13.96 -0.38
C ALA A 131 -3.72 14.73 0.96
N ILE A 132 -2.78 14.54 1.89
CA ILE A 132 -2.73 15.29 3.17
C ILE A 132 -2.53 16.78 2.91
N LEU A 133 -1.53 17.15 2.11
CA LEU A 133 -1.22 18.53 1.78
C LEU A 133 -2.39 19.23 1.07
N ARG A 134 -3.05 18.53 0.15
CA ARG A 134 -4.19 19.05 -0.58
C ARG A 134 -5.40 19.22 0.32
N ALA A 135 -5.66 18.29 1.23
CA ALA A 135 -6.71 18.42 2.24
C ALA A 135 -6.49 19.61 3.18
N GLN A 136 -5.24 20.00 3.43
CA GLN A 136 -4.92 21.19 4.22
C GLN A 136 -5.03 22.49 3.41
N ARG A 137 -4.71 22.48 2.11
CA ARG A 137 -4.64 23.69 1.28
C ARG A 137 -5.95 24.02 0.57
N ASP A 138 -6.62 23.01 0.04
CA ASP A 138 -7.85 23.12 -0.75
C ASP A 138 -8.74 21.88 -0.54
N PRO A 139 -9.33 21.72 0.67
CA PRO A 139 -10.19 20.58 0.96
C PRO A 139 -11.43 20.50 0.05
N ALA A 140 -11.95 21.64 -0.39
CA ALA A 140 -13.11 21.69 -1.27
C ALA A 140 -12.80 21.14 -2.68
N GLY A 141 -11.57 21.33 -3.17
CA GLY A 141 -11.13 20.86 -4.47
C GLY A 141 -11.13 19.34 -4.64
N CYS A 142 -11.12 18.58 -3.55
CA CYS A 142 -11.19 17.11 -3.57
C CYS A 142 -12.61 16.56 -3.44
N MET A 143 -13.56 17.37 -2.96
CA MET A 143 -14.96 17.00 -2.79
C MET A 143 -15.83 17.36 -4.01
N ALA A 144 -15.25 18.05 -4.99
CA ALA A 144 -15.94 18.43 -6.21
C ALA A 144 -16.13 17.19 -7.13
N PRO A 145 -17.35 16.95 -7.65
CA PRO A 145 -17.68 15.79 -8.49
C PRO A 145 -17.11 15.86 -9.91
#